data_AF-A0A2N1TQE6-F1
#
_entry.id   AF-A0A2N1TQE6-F1
#
_cell.length_a   1.000
_cell.length_b   1.000
_cell.length_c   1.000
_cell.angle_alpha   90.00
_cell.angle_beta   90.00
_cell.angle_gamma   90.00
#
_symmetry.space_group_name_H-M   'P 1'
#
loop_
_entity.id
_entity.type
_entity.pdbx_description
1 polymer ?
#
loop_
_entity_poly.entity_id
_entity_poly.type
_entity_poly.pdbx_seq_one_letter_code
_entity_poly.pdbx_strand_id
1 'polypeptide(L)'
;MTENENKGLLALVAEGGGMRGIFTAGVLNSFGKCGYDPFDMYIGVSAGACNLASHLAGQFERNYFINTNYSLDRRFMNAGSFFRGGHYMDLDWLWEITIREYRLNLAVLFGKLERKRGPFLITATSAVSGRALYLEPREDSLEHYLKVSSSLPVLYRNMLETEQGPATDGGIADSIPVMEAYRRGATDITVIRTRPRGYVKRGGPSRVLLPVFFRKYPRLADAFRKRADAYMEAVKFMDNPPEGVRIREISPPRMSVGRTCRDIELLNDLYARGIAAGMRHAGGK
;
A
#
# COMPACT_ATOMS: atom_id res chain seq x y z
N MET A 1 18.47 -34.41 -19.72
CA MET A 1 17.63 -34.20 -18.52
C MET A 1 17.52 -32.69 -18.35
N THR A 2 16.37 -32.14 -18.69
CA THR A 2 16.15 -30.70 -18.82
C THR A 2 16.14 -30.03 -17.45
N GLU A 3 17.01 -29.04 -17.27
CA GLU A 3 16.97 -28.01 -16.24
C GLU A 3 15.63 -27.24 -16.33
N ASN A 4 14.54 -27.82 -15.84
CA ASN A 4 13.45 -27.03 -15.32
C ASN A 4 13.83 -26.66 -13.89
N GLU A 5 14.76 -25.71 -13.77
CA GLU A 5 14.94 -24.98 -12.53
C GLU A 5 13.57 -24.52 -12.05
N ASN A 6 13.26 -24.84 -10.79
CA ASN A 6 12.05 -24.46 -10.11
C ASN A 6 12.05 -22.92 -10.00
N LYS A 7 11.64 -22.23 -11.06
CA LYS A 7 11.64 -20.76 -11.16
C LYS A 7 10.58 -20.26 -10.19
N GLY A 8 11.00 -19.97 -8.96
CA GLY A 8 10.05 -19.64 -7.90
C GLY A 8 9.30 -18.34 -8.18
N LEU A 9 8.16 -18.15 -7.51
CA LEU A 9 7.19 -17.12 -7.86
C LEU A 9 7.75 -15.70 -7.66
N LEU A 10 7.49 -14.82 -8.62
CA LEU A 10 7.87 -13.41 -8.58
C LEU A 10 6.75 -12.59 -7.93
N ALA A 11 7.02 -11.93 -6.81
CA ALA A 11 6.05 -11.07 -6.14
C ALA A 11 6.44 -9.59 -6.20
N LEU A 12 5.43 -8.74 -6.35
CA LEU A 12 5.54 -7.29 -6.19
C LEU A 12 4.79 -6.85 -4.92
N VAL A 13 5.55 -6.32 -3.97
CA VAL A 13 5.03 -5.81 -2.69
C VAL A 13 5.12 -4.29 -2.67
N ALA A 14 4.02 -3.61 -2.36
CA ALA A 14 3.98 -2.14 -2.28
C ALA A 14 3.62 -1.65 -0.87
N GLU A 15 4.58 -0.97 -0.23
CA GLU A 15 4.42 -0.39 1.12
C GLU A 15 3.33 0.70 1.14
N GLY A 16 2.55 0.74 2.24
CA GLY A 16 1.62 1.83 2.51
C GLY A 16 2.31 3.11 3.01
N GLY A 17 1.79 4.28 2.63
CA GLY A 17 2.48 5.53 2.97
C GLY A 17 1.68 6.83 2.91
N GLY A 18 0.37 6.78 2.66
CA GLY A 18 -0.41 7.99 2.32
C GLY A 18 0.22 8.70 1.12
N MET A 19 0.42 10.01 1.23
CA MET A 19 1.01 10.84 0.17
C MET A 19 2.44 10.42 -0.22
N ARG A 20 3.19 9.70 0.63
CA ARG A 20 4.50 9.12 0.24
C ARG A 20 4.37 8.07 -0.86
N GLY A 21 3.18 7.49 -1.03
CA GLY A 21 2.87 6.55 -2.10
C GLY A 21 3.00 7.16 -3.49
N ILE A 22 3.18 8.47 -3.62
CA ILE A 22 3.50 9.10 -4.91
C ILE A 22 4.85 8.63 -5.46
N PHE A 23 5.80 8.23 -4.61
CA PHE A 23 7.02 7.55 -5.06
C PHE A 23 6.68 6.24 -5.79
N THR A 24 5.84 5.40 -5.17
CA THR A 24 5.36 4.14 -5.75
C THR A 24 4.59 4.39 -7.05
N ALA A 25 3.80 5.46 -7.13
CA ALA A 25 3.13 5.85 -8.37
C ALA A 25 4.14 6.11 -9.50
N GLY A 26 5.24 6.80 -9.22
CA GLY A 26 6.33 7.02 -10.18
C GLY A 26 7.00 5.72 -10.62
N VAL A 27 7.32 4.82 -9.67
CA VAL A 27 7.92 3.52 -9.99
C VAL A 27 7.01 2.72 -10.92
N LEU A 28 5.74 2.55 -10.57
CA LEU A 28 4.80 1.76 -11.36
C LEU A 28 4.43 2.41 -12.70
N ASN A 29 4.54 3.75 -12.79
CA ASN A 29 4.39 4.44 -14.06
C ASN A 29 5.51 4.06 -15.03
N SER A 30 6.76 4.11 -14.57
CA SER A 30 7.89 3.68 -15.39
C SER A 30 7.83 2.21 -15.76
N PHE A 31 7.35 1.34 -14.86
CA PHE A 31 7.12 -0.07 -15.18
C PHE A 31 6.13 -0.22 -16.34
N GLY A 32 5.00 0.49 -16.27
CA GLY A 32 4.02 0.53 -17.35
C GLY A 32 4.59 1.03 -18.67
N LYS A 33 5.33 2.15 -18.65
CA LYS A 33 5.97 2.73 -19.84
C LYS A 33 7.03 1.82 -20.46
N CYS A 34 7.71 1.02 -19.65
CA CYS A 34 8.72 0.05 -20.11
C CYS A 34 8.13 -1.34 -20.45
N GLY A 35 6.82 -1.56 -20.27
CA GLY A 35 6.23 -2.90 -20.39
C GLY A 35 6.80 -3.90 -19.37
N TYR A 36 7.32 -3.42 -18.25
CA TYR A 36 7.94 -4.23 -17.21
C TYR A 36 6.90 -4.70 -16.20
N ASP A 37 6.50 -5.95 -16.30
CA ASP A 37 5.56 -6.58 -15.36
C ASP A 37 5.78 -8.11 -15.25
N PRO A 38 6.95 -8.55 -14.75
CA PRO A 38 7.29 -9.98 -14.67
C PRO A 38 6.62 -10.70 -13.50
N PHE A 39 5.75 -10.03 -12.73
CA PHE A 39 5.28 -10.53 -11.44
C PHE A 39 4.07 -11.46 -11.57
N ASP A 40 4.07 -12.50 -10.73
CA ASP A 40 3.02 -13.50 -10.56
C ASP A 40 2.09 -13.16 -9.40
N MET A 41 2.53 -12.36 -8.44
CA MET A 41 1.76 -11.99 -7.25
C MET A 41 1.89 -10.50 -6.92
N TYR A 42 0.80 -9.88 -6.47
CA TYR A 42 0.78 -8.47 -6.08
C TYR A 42 0.23 -8.35 -4.66
N ILE A 43 0.97 -7.69 -3.76
CA ILE A 43 0.49 -7.43 -2.39
C ILE A 43 0.71 -5.97 -2.05
N GLY A 44 -0.37 -5.27 -1.71
CA GLY A 44 -0.32 -3.84 -1.42
C GLY A 44 -1.01 -3.45 -0.14
N VAL A 45 -0.55 -2.35 0.45
CA VAL A 45 -1.13 -1.77 1.67
C VAL A 45 -1.51 -0.32 1.40
N SER A 46 -2.73 0.11 1.71
CA SER A 46 -3.17 1.51 1.63
C SER A 46 -2.83 2.10 0.24
N ALA A 47 -2.12 3.23 0.18
CA ALA A 47 -1.63 3.81 -1.07
C ALA A 47 -0.83 2.83 -1.96
N GLY A 48 -0.12 1.85 -1.38
CA GLY A 48 0.54 0.79 -2.14
C GLY A 48 -0.45 -0.10 -2.89
N ALA A 49 -1.57 -0.48 -2.26
CA ALA A 49 -2.64 -1.25 -2.90
C ALA A 49 -3.31 -0.44 -4.03
N CYS A 50 -3.61 0.85 -3.81
CA CYS A 50 -4.17 1.72 -4.85
C CYS A 50 -3.25 1.86 -6.07
N ASN A 51 -1.94 1.95 -5.81
CA ASN A 51 -0.90 1.97 -6.83
C ASN A 51 -0.86 0.69 -7.66
N LEU A 52 -0.84 -0.47 -7.00
CA LEU A 52 -0.89 -1.77 -7.68
C LEU A 52 -2.18 -1.97 -8.48
N ALA A 53 -3.33 -1.59 -7.93
CA ALA A 53 -4.60 -1.68 -8.64
C ALA A 53 -4.58 -0.86 -9.94
N SER A 54 -4.05 0.37 -9.92
CA SER A 54 -3.96 1.18 -11.14
C SER A 54 -2.94 0.64 -12.15
N HIS A 55 -1.83 0.05 -11.67
CA HIS A 55 -0.87 -0.64 -12.54
C HIS A 55 -1.48 -1.87 -13.23
N LEU A 56 -2.24 -2.69 -12.49
CA LEU A 56 -2.95 -3.85 -13.03
C LEU A 56 -4.05 -3.43 -14.02
N ALA A 57 -4.72 -2.31 -13.78
CA ALA A 57 -5.71 -1.71 -14.68
C ALA A 57 -5.11 -1.02 -15.92
N GLY A 58 -3.77 -0.98 -16.05
CA GLY A 58 -3.09 -0.28 -17.15
C GLY A 58 -3.18 1.26 -17.07
N GLN A 59 -3.58 1.81 -15.93
CA GLN A 59 -3.79 3.24 -15.69
C GLN A 59 -2.61 3.84 -14.91
N PHE A 60 -1.44 3.85 -15.54
CA PHE A 60 -0.15 4.15 -14.91
C PHE A 60 0.00 5.57 -14.34
N GLU A 61 -0.75 6.54 -14.86
CA GLU A 61 -0.69 7.94 -14.42
C GLU A 61 -1.75 8.28 -13.34
N ARG A 62 -2.66 7.33 -13.07
CA ARG A 62 -3.87 7.57 -12.29
C ARG A 62 -3.60 8.00 -10.85
N ASN A 63 -2.69 7.31 -10.15
CA ASN A 63 -2.40 7.67 -8.75
C ASN A 63 -1.62 8.98 -8.63
N TYR A 64 -0.81 9.35 -9.64
CA TYR A 64 -0.21 10.68 -9.68
C TYR A 64 -1.33 11.73 -9.75
N PHE A 65 -2.24 11.60 -10.71
CA PHE A 65 -3.38 12.51 -10.86
C PHE A 65 -4.23 12.61 -9.59
N ILE A 66 -4.60 11.48 -8.96
CA ILE A 66 -5.40 11.48 -7.72
C ILE A 66 -4.65 12.15 -6.56
N ASN A 67 -3.34 11.90 -6.43
CA ASN A 67 -2.53 12.51 -5.37
C ASN A 67 -2.35 14.02 -5.58
N THR A 68 -2.16 14.49 -6.81
CA THR A 68 -1.88 15.90 -7.09
C THR A 68 -3.13 16.76 -7.29
N ASN A 69 -4.29 16.16 -7.57
CA ASN A 69 -5.55 16.89 -7.78
C ASN A 69 -6.52 16.68 -6.62
N TYR A 70 -7.06 15.46 -6.46
CA TYR A 70 -8.09 15.20 -5.46
C TYR A 70 -7.57 15.17 -4.03
N SER A 71 -6.37 14.63 -3.81
CA SER A 71 -5.82 14.53 -2.46
C SER A 71 -5.33 15.88 -1.93
N LEU A 72 -5.13 16.88 -2.78
CA LEU A 72 -4.83 18.25 -2.35
C LEU A 72 -6.09 19.08 -2.07
N ASP A 73 -7.26 18.58 -2.46
CA ASP A 73 -8.54 19.26 -2.29
C ASP A 73 -8.89 19.42 -0.80
N ARG A 74 -9.39 20.60 -0.44
CA ARG A 74 -9.82 20.93 0.93
C ARG A 74 -10.99 20.04 1.38
N ARG A 75 -11.78 19.52 0.46
CA ARG A 75 -12.88 18.57 0.70
C ARG A 75 -12.34 17.23 1.22
N PHE A 76 -11.28 16.71 0.62
CA PHE A 76 -10.62 15.51 1.13
C PHE A 76 -9.97 15.75 2.48
N MET A 77 -9.22 16.83 2.61
CA MET A 77 -8.29 16.98 3.71
C MET A 77 -8.70 18.19 4.56
N ASN A 78 -9.73 17.97 5.39
CA ASN A 78 -10.46 19.01 6.11
C ASN A 78 -10.10 19.04 7.61
N ALA A 79 -9.10 19.85 7.97
CA ALA A 79 -8.71 20.04 9.36
C ALA A 79 -9.85 20.61 10.23
N GLY A 80 -10.74 21.42 9.67
CA GLY A 80 -11.87 22.04 10.38
C GLY A 80 -12.95 21.03 10.78
N SER A 81 -13.19 19.99 9.98
CA SER A 81 -14.11 18.89 10.29
C SER A 81 -13.58 18.04 11.47
N PHE A 82 -12.26 17.80 11.50
CA PHE A 82 -11.61 17.02 12.56
C PHE A 82 -11.79 17.63 13.96
N PHE A 83 -11.64 18.95 14.11
CA PHE A 83 -11.85 19.65 15.38
C PHE A 83 -13.31 19.66 15.85
N ARG A 84 -14.28 19.42 14.95
CA ARG A 84 -15.72 19.31 15.26
C ARG A 84 -16.19 17.87 15.45
N GLY A 85 -15.26 16.91 15.51
CA GLY A 85 -15.57 15.48 15.71
C GLY A 85 -15.75 14.66 14.43
N GLY A 86 -15.56 15.25 13.25
CA GLY A 86 -15.56 14.56 11.95
C GLY A 86 -14.21 13.92 11.58
N HIS A 87 -14.08 13.49 10.32
CA HIS A 87 -12.86 12.90 9.77
C HIS A 87 -11.85 13.98 9.35
N TYR A 88 -10.54 13.72 9.52
CA TYR A 88 -9.48 14.58 8.97
C TYR A 88 -9.26 14.30 7.47
N MET A 89 -9.42 13.03 7.08
CA MET A 89 -9.43 12.61 5.67
C MET A 89 -10.83 12.09 5.34
N ASP A 90 -11.51 12.76 4.42
CA ASP A 90 -12.81 12.33 3.89
C ASP A 90 -12.60 11.28 2.79
N LEU A 91 -12.32 10.04 3.23
CA LEU A 91 -12.14 8.91 2.34
C LEU A 91 -13.42 8.55 1.57
N ASP A 92 -14.60 8.90 2.11
CA ASP A 92 -15.87 8.71 1.43
C ASP A 92 -15.92 9.60 0.20
N TRP A 93 -15.66 10.90 0.37
CA TRP A 93 -15.60 11.85 -0.73
C TRP A 93 -14.54 11.47 -1.77
N LEU A 94 -13.31 11.13 -1.33
CA LEU A 94 -12.22 10.80 -2.25
C LEU A 94 -12.57 9.58 -3.10
N TRP A 95 -13.24 8.57 -2.54
CA TRP A 95 -13.63 7.39 -3.32
C TRP A 95 -14.82 7.66 -4.21
N GLU A 96 -15.82 8.40 -3.75
CA GLU A 96 -16.96 8.80 -4.59
C GLU A 96 -16.49 9.59 -5.82
N ILE A 97 -15.69 10.64 -5.63
CA ILE A 97 -15.18 11.46 -6.74
C ILE A 97 -14.33 10.65 -7.70
N THR A 98 -13.49 9.77 -7.16
CA THR A 98 -12.58 8.94 -7.95
C THR A 98 -13.34 7.87 -8.74
N ILE A 99 -14.37 7.23 -8.17
CA ILE A 99 -15.20 6.25 -8.88
C ILE A 99 -16.03 6.94 -9.95
N ARG A 100 -16.53 8.13 -9.68
CA ARG A 100 -17.37 8.90 -10.62
C ARG A 100 -16.58 9.44 -11.81
N GLU A 101 -15.39 10.02 -11.55
CA GLU A 101 -14.67 10.81 -12.55
C GLU A 101 -13.43 10.10 -13.10
N TYR A 102 -12.83 9.18 -12.34
CA TYR A 102 -11.60 8.50 -12.78
C TYR A 102 -11.50 7.05 -12.26
N ARG A 103 -12.53 6.26 -12.57
CA ARG A 103 -12.67 4.87 -12.11
C ARG A 103 -11.52 3.99 -12.58
N LEU A 104 -11.25 2.93 -11.82
CA LEU A 104 -10.39 1.85 -12.29
C LEU A 104 -11.04 1.11 -13.47
N ASN A 105 -10.23 0.73 -14.46
CA ASN A 105 -10.66 -0.19 -15.50
C ASN A 105 -10.65 -1.62 -14.95
N LEU A 106 -11.78 -2.02 -14.35
CA LEU A 106 -11.93 -3.32 -13.69
C LEU A 106 -11.74 -4.48 -14.67
N ALA A 107 -12.30 -4.38 -15.89
CA ALA A 107 -12.17 -5.41 -16.91
C ALA A 107 -10.71 -5.68 -17.29
N VAL A 108 -9.88 -4.63 -17.45
CA VAL A 108 -8.44 -4.79 -17.71
C VAL A 108 -7.72 -5.42 -16.52
N LEU A 109 -8.01 -4.94 -15.31
CA LEU A 109 -7.39 -5.43 -14.08
C LEU A 109 -7.66 -6.92 -13.87
N PHE A 110 -8.94 -7.32 -13.85
CA PHE A 110 -9.32 -8.71 -13.57
C PHE A 110 -8.98 -9.63 -14.73
N GLY A 111 -9.11 -9.18 -15.98
CA GLY A 111 -8.61 -9.95 -17.12
C GLY A 111 -7.09 -10.17 -17.08
N LYS A 112 -6.31 -9.23 -16.51
CA LYS A 112 -4.86 -9.40 -16.32
C LYS A 112 -4.55 -10.42 -15.23
N LEU A 113 -5.27 -10.36 -14.10
CA LEU A 113 -5.11 -11.32 -13.00
C LEU A 113 -5.47 -12.74 -13.43
N GLU A 114 -6.56 -12.91 -14.20
CA GLU A 114 -6.98 -14.19 -14.74
C GLU A 114 -5.91 -14.79 -15.67
N ARG A 115 -5.37 -13.99 -16.60
CA ARG A 115 -4.29 -14.44 -17.52
C ARG A 115 -3.01 -14.84 -16.78
N LYS A 116 -2.63 -14.08 -15.74
CA LYS A 116 -1.44 -14.37 -14.93
C LYS A 116 -1.65 -15.53 -13.96
N ARG A 117 -2.90 -15.92 -13.67
CA ARG A 117 -3.25 -16.89 -12.62
C ARG A 117 -2.65 -16.55 -11.25
N GLY A 118 -2.56 -15.24 -10.99
CA GLY A 118 -1.79 -14.67 -9.89
C GLY A 118 -2.66 -13.85 -8.95
N PRO A 119 -2.54 -13.97 -7.62
CA PRO A 119 -3.40 -13.24 -6.71
C PRO A 119 -2.99 -11.77 -6.60
N PHE A 120 -3.99 -10.90 -6.44
CA PHE A 120 -3.81 -9.55 -5.94
C PHE A 120 -4.38 -9.45 -4.53
N LEU A 121 -3.53 -9.10 -3.57
CA LEU A 121 -3.87 -9.08 -2.16
C LEU A 121 -3.81 -7.65 -1.61
N ILE A 122 -4.88 -7.25 -0.95
CA ILE A 122 -5.02 -5.96 -0.29
C ILE A 122 -4.90 -6.20 1.21
N THR A 123 -3.85 -5.67 1.82
CA THR A 123 -3.62 -5.82 3.25
C THR A 123 -4.53 -4.89 4.05
N ALA A 124 -5.24 -5.44 5.03
CA ALA A 124 -6.03 -4.71 6.02
C ALA A 124 -5.66 -5.17 7.44
N THR A 125 -6.15 -4.48 8.45
CA THR A 125 -6.02 -4.91 9.86
C THR A 125 -7.38 -5.24 10.41
N SER A 126 -7.58 -6.46 10.92
CA SER A 126 -8.81 -6.84 11.61
C SER A 126 -8.97 -6.03 12.90
N ALA A 127 -10.10 -5.34 13.06
CA ALA A 127 -10.40 -4.63 14.30
C ALA A 127 -10.63 -5.61 15.47
N VAL A 128 -11.15 -6.80 15.17
CA VAL A 128 -11.44 -7.83 16.18
C VAL A 128 -10.16 -8.49 16.67
N SER A 129 -9.29 -8.96 15.77
CA SER A 129 -8.11 -9.76 16.13
C SER A 129 -6.81 -8.97 16.23
N GLY A 130 -6.74 -7.76 15.65
CA GLY A 130 -5.51 -6.97 15.52
C GLY A 130 -4.51 -7.54 14.52
N ARG A 131 -4.83 -8.64 13.83
CA ARG A 131 -3.95 -9.29 12.85
C ARG A 131 -4.16 -8.72 11.45
N ALA A 132 -3.14 -8.87 10.61
CA ALA A 132 -3.24 -8.56 9.19
C ALA A 132 -4.25 -9.50 8.53
N LEU A 133 -5.06 -8.94 7.64
CA LEU A 133 -5.91 -9.64 6.69
C LEU A 133 -5.33 -9.41 5.30
N TYR A 134 -5.30 -10.43 4.46
CA TYR A 134 -4.88 -10.34 3.07
C TYR A 134 -6.09 -10.61 2.19
N LEU A 135 -6.79 -9.54 1.84
CA LEU A 135 -8.07 -9.60 1.15
C LEU A 135 -7.82 -9.74 -0.35
N GLU A 136 -8.32 -10.81 -0.93
CA GLU A 136 -8.34 -10.99 -2.39
C GLU A 136 -9.64 -10.39 -2.94
N PRO A 137 -9.59 -9.28 -3.69
CA PRO A 137 -10.78 -8.62 -4.16
C PRO A 137 -11.38 -9.33 -5.37
N ARG A 138 -12.70 -9.19 -5.53
CA ARG A 138 -13.42 -9.40 -6.78
C ARG A 138 -13.82 -8.04 -7.37
N GLU A 139 -14.40 -8.03 -8.56
CA GLU A 139 -14.84 -6.79 -9.23
C GLU A 139 -15.74 -5.92 -8.34
N ASP A 140 -16.67 -6.53 -7.62
CA ASP A 140 -17.64 -5.88 -6.74
C ASP A 140 -17.06 -5.37 -5.41
N SER A 141 -15.91 -5.90 -5.01
CA SER A 141 -15.31 -5.68 -3.67
C SER A 141 -13.99 -4.92 -3.71
N LEU A 142 -13.36 -4.79 -4.88
CA LEU A 142 -12.06 -4.14 -5.05
C LEU A 142 -12.02 -2.73 -4.46
N GLU A 143 -12.94 -1.87 -4.91
CA GLU A 143 -12.97 -0.45 -4.52
C GLU A 143 -13.20 -0.31 -3.00
N HIS A 144 -14.03 -1.18 -2.44
CA HIS A 144 -14.29 -1.26 -1.01
C HIS A 144 -13.07 -1.74 -0.22
N TYR A 145 -12.39 -2.80 -0.65
CA TYR A 145 -11.18 -3.29 0.03
C TYR A 145 -10.02 -2.29 -0.03
N LEU A 146 -9.87 -1.55 -1.13
CA LEU A 146 -8.93 -0.43 -1.21
C LEU A 146 -9.26 0.68 -0.19
N LYS A 147 -10.55 0.94 0.05
CA LYS A 147 -11.02 1.85 1.11
C LYS A 147 -10.66 1.36 2.50
N VAL A 148 -10.99 0.10 2.80
CA VAL A 148 -10.68 -0.55 4.08
C VAL A 148 -9.18 -0.44 4.36
N SER A 149 -8.34 -0.80 3.39
CA SER A 149 -6.88 -0.74 3.50
C SER A 149 -6.31 0.67 3.71
N SER A 150 -7.07 1.72 3.42
CA SER A 150 -6.67 3.13 3.54
C SER A 150 -7.30 3.86 4.75
N SER A 151 -8.17 3.19 5.49
CA SER A 151 -9.07 3.79 6.51
C SER A 151 -8.42 4.02 7.88
N LEU A 152 -7.34 4.82 7.96
CA LEU A 152 -6.58 4.96 9.21
C LEU A 152 -7.46 5.50 10.38
N PRO A 153 -7.70 4.73 11.48
CA PRO A 153 -8.72 5.01 12.50
C PRO A 153 -8.66 6.37 13.23
N VAL A 154 -7.49 7.03 13.21
CA VAL A 154 -7.31 8.36 13.81
C VAL A 154 -7.73 9.47 12.83
N LEU A 155 -7.60 9.23 11.53
CA LEU A 155 -7.94 10.18 10.48
C LEU A 155 -9.35 9.93 9.91
N TYR A 156 -9.80 8.68 10.00
CA TYR A 156 -11.10 8.17 9.58
C TYR A 156 -11.62 7.19 10.64
N ARG A 157 -12.67 7.56 11.38
CA ARG A 157 -13.03 6.90 12.66
C ARG A 157 -13.86 5.62 12.50
N ASN A 158 -14.34 5.32 11.29
CA ASN A 158 -15.20 4.17 11.05
C ASN A 158 -14.35 2.92 10.80
N MET A 159 -14.75 1.80 11.42
CA MET A 159 -14.32 0.48 10.97
C MET A 159 -15.19 0.10 9.78
N LEU A 160 -14.58 -0.45 8.74
CA LEU A 160 -15.29 -0.87 7.54
C LEU A 160 -15.44 -2.39 7.55
N GLU A 161 -16.62 -2.89 7.21
CA GLU A 161 -16.88 -4.32 7.20
C GLU A 161 -16.21 -5.02 6.02
N THR A 162 -15.72 -6.22 6.24
CA THR A 162 -15.22 -7.12 5.19
C THR A 162 -15.89 -8.48 5.39
N GLU A 163 -15.70 -9.40 4.44
CA GLU A 163 -16.15 -10.79 4.61
C GLU A 163 -15.54 -11.47 5.85
N GLN A 164 -14.40 -10.96 6.35
CA GLN A 164 -13.69 -11.46 7.53
C GLN A 164 -13.97 -10.61 8.78
N GLY A 165 -14.99 -9.74 8.75
CA GLY A 165 -15.42 -8.86 9.84
C GLY A 165 -14.85 -7.42 9.75
N PRO A 166 -15.02 -6.60 10.80
CA PRO A 166 -14.65 -5.20 10.76
C PRO A 166 -13.13 -5.05 10.67
N ALA A 167 -12.68 -4.22 9.75
CA ALA A 167 -11.28 -4.00 9.45
C ALA A 167 -10.97 -2.54 9.16
N THR A 168 -9.67 -2.25 9.09
CA THR A 168 -9.12 -0.90 8.90
C THR A 168 -7.76 -0.93 8.20
N ASP A 169 -7.06 0.21 8.12
CA ASP A 169 -5.78 0.41 7.41
C ASP A 169 -4.79 -0.73 7.68
N GLY A 170 -4.28 -1.33 6.61
CA GLY A 170 -3.39 -2.50 6.72
C GLY A 170 -2.05 -2.16 7.35
N GLY A 171 -1.60 -0.91 7.25
CA GLY A 171 -0.31 -0.46 7.75
C GLY A 171 -0.20 -0.45 9.28
N ILE A 172 -1.28 -0.78 10.00
CA ILE A 172 -1.27 -0.99 11.45
C ILE A 172 -0.66 -2.36 11.78
N ALA A 173 -1.16 -3.44 11.18
CA ALA A 173 -0.66 -4.78 11.41
C ALA A 173 0.53 -5.13 10.51
N ASP A 174 0.46 -4.79 9.23
CA ASP A 174 1.53 -5.08 8.27
C ASP A 174 1.64 -3.98 7.20
N SER A 175 2.69 -3.16 7.30
CA SER A 175 2.94 -2.08 6.32
C SER A 175 3.73 -2.54 5.10
N ILE A 176 4.44 -3.68 5.19
CA ILE A 176 5.33 -4.21 4.16
C ILE A 176 5.14 -5.74 4.17
N PRO A 177 4.12 -6.26 3.46
CA PRO A 177 3.71 -7.67 3.55
C PRO A 177 4.63 -8.62 2.76
N VAL A 178 5.95 -8.42 2.90
CA VAL A 178 7.01 -9.22 2.27
C VAL A 178 7.05 -10.64 2.83
N MET A 179 6.83 -10.79 4.14
CA MET A 179 6.75 -12.11 4.76
C MET A 179 5.51 -12.88 4.28
N GLU A 180 4.42 -12.19 3.95
CA GLU A 180 3.25 -12.84 3.36
C GLU A 180 3.51 -13.33 1.93
N ALA A 181 4.18 -12.52 1.10
CA ALA A 181 4.60 -12.96 -0.23
C ALA A 181 5.44 -14.24 -0.13
N TYR A 182 6.40 -14.28 0.80
CA TYR A 182 7.21 -15.46 1.05
C TYR A 182 6.38 -16.68 1.52
N ARG A 183 5.46 -16.49 2.49
CA ARG A 183 4.57 -17.58 2.97
C ARG A 183 3.73 -18.18 1.85
N ARG A 184 3.46 -17.42 0.79
CA ARG A 184 2.72 -17.88 -0.40
C ARG A 184 3.61 -18.48 -1.50
N GLY A 185 4.90 -18.70 -1.21
CA GLY A 185 5.84 -19.37 -2.10
C GLY A 185 6.62 -18.44 -3.03
N ALA A 186 6.58 -17.11 -2.83
CA ALA A 186 7.43 -16.21 -3.57
C ALA A 186 8.89 -16.33 -3.12
N THR A 187 9.78 -16.56 -4.07
CA THR A 187 11.23 -16.62 -3.82
C THR A 187 11.98 -15.47 -4.48
N ASP A 188 11.33 -14.68 -5.35
CA ASP A 188 11.89 -13.43 -5.86
C ASP A 188 10.88 -12.29 -5.63
N ILE A 189 11.14 -11.49 -4.60
CA ILE A 189 10.21 -10.47 -4.12
C ILE A 189 10.80 -9.09 -4.36
N THR A 190 10.14 -8.32 -5.22
CA THR A 190 10.44 -6.90 -5.40
C THR A 190 9.55 -6.07 -4.49
N VAL A 191 10.18 -5.26 -3.63
CA VAL A 191 9.49 -4.44 -2.62
C VAL A 191 9.67 -2.97 -2.97
N ILE A 192 8.56 -2.27 -3.24
CA ILE A 192 8.55 -0.81 -3.39
C ILE A 192 8.24 -0.19 -2.03
N ARG A 193 9.22 0.55 -1.49
CA ARG A 193 9.10 1.20 -0.19
C ARG A 193 8.76 2.67 -0.31
N THR A 194 8.01 3.18 0.67
CA THR A 194 7.71 4.60 0.83
C THR A 194 8.59 5.27 1.89
N ARG A 195 9.68 4.60 2.28
CA ARG A 195 10.72 5.07 3.20
C ARG A 195 12.09 4.68 2.64
N PRO A 196 13.14 5.48 2.89
CA PRO A 196 14.49 5.16 2.44
C PRO A 196 15.01 3.89 3.11
N ARG A 197 15.93 3.22 2.42
CA ARG A 197 16.73 2.13 3.00
C ARG A 197 17.40 2.60 4.30
N GLY A 198 17.43 1.75 5.32
CA GLY A 198 17.95 2.09 6.65
C GLY A 198 16.98 2.87 7.55
N TYR A 199 15.77 3.22 7.10
CA TYR A 199 14.78 3.84 7.97
C TYR A 199 14.38 2.92 9.13
N VAL A 200 14.53 3.42 10.36
CA VAL A 200 14.09 2.76 11.59
C VAL A 200 12.78 3.36 12.09
N LYS A 201 11.72 2.57 12.09
CA LYS A 201 10.43 2.98 12.65
C LYS A 201 10.48 2.86 14.18
N ARG A 202 10.44 3.99 14.87
CA ARG A 202 10.35 4.03 16.33
C ARG A 202 8.89 4.04 16.79
N GLY A 203 8.65 3.50 17.99
CA GLY A 203 7.37 3.68 18.68
C GLY A 203 7.07 5.16 18.88
N GLY A 204 5.81 5.55 18.69
CA GLY A 204 5.37 6.93 18.93
C GLY A 204 5.02 7.18 20.41
N PRO A 205 5.05 8.45 20.87
CA PRO A 205 4.74 8.82 22.26
C PRO A 205 3.25 8.67 22.62
N SER A 206 2.33 8.59 21.65
CA SER A 206 0.88 8.60 21.88
C SER A 206 0.28 7.24 22.31
N ARG A 207 0.98 6.48 23.15
CA ARG A 207 0.48 5.20 23.72
C ARG A 207 -0.72 5.37 24.65
N VAL A 208 -0.94 6.59 25.16
CA VAL A 208 -1.89 6.88 26.24
C VAL A 208 -3.36 6.95 25.78
N LEU A 209 -3.63 7.47 24.58
CA LEU A 209 -5.00 7.70 24.11
C LEU A 209 -5.55 6.54 23.25
N LEU A 210 -4.68 5.65 22.74
CA LEU A 210 -5.10 4.48 21.95
C LEU A 210 -6.13 3.58 22.67
N PRO A 211 -6.00 3.27 23.98
CA PRO A 211 -6.99 2.46 24.70
C PRO A 211 -8.37 3.13 24.76
N VAL A 212 -8.40 4.46 24.79
CA VAL A 212 -9.65 5.24 24.84
C VAL A 212 -10.31 5.23 23.46
N PHE A 213 -9.56 5.51 22.39
CA PHE A 213 -10.07 5.47 21.01
C PHE A 213 -10.51 4.08 20.57
N PHE A 214 -9.84 3.03 21.05
CA PHE A 214 -10.10 1.63 20.67
C PHE A 214 -10.70 0.81 21.80
N ARG A 215 -11.48 1.41 22.70
CA ARG A 215 -12.08 0.68 23.84
C ARG A 215 -12.89 -0.54 23.39
N LYS A 216 -13.58 -0.45 22.25
CA LYS A 216 -14.34 -1.56 21.63
C LYS A 216 -13.44 -2.61 20.96
N TYR A 217 -12.19 -2.26 20.64
CA TYR A 217 -11.26 -3.05 19.84
C TYR A 217 -9.87 -3.11 20.50
N PRO A 218 -9.72 -3.75 21.68
CA PRO A 218 -8.47 -3.75 22.43
C PRO A 218 -7.30 -4.40 21.67
N ARG A 219 -7.56 -5.45 20.89
CA ARG A 219 -6.53 -6.10 20.06
C ARG A 219 -6.04 -5.20 18.92
N LEU A 220 -6.89 -4.32 18.39
CA LEU A 220 -6.47 -3.28 17.44
C LEU A 220 -5.58 -2.23 18.13
N ALA A 221 -5.89 -1.86 19.36
CA ALA A 221 -5.03 -0.97 20.16
C ALA A 221 -3.63 -1.59 20.36
N ASP A 222 -3.56 -2.90 20.63
CA ASP A 222 -2.30 -3.63 20.76
C ASP A 222 -1.51 -3.67 19.45
N ALA A 223 -2.17 -3.96 18.32
CA ALA A 223 -1.56 -3.90 16.99
C ALA A 223 -0.98 -2.50 16.72
N PHE A 224 -1.71 -1.45 17.05
CA PHE A 224 -1.23 -0.07 16.94
C PHE A 224 0.02 0.21 17.77
N ARG A 225 0.12 -0.34 18.98
CA ARG A 225 1.32 -0.20 19.83
C ARG A 225 2.53 -0.95 19.22
N LYS A 226 2.30 -2.13 18.64
CA LYS A 226 3.31 -3.02 18.04
C LYS A 226 3.65 -2.70 16.58
N ARG A 227 2.97 -1.75 15.92
CA ARG A 227 3.16 -1.40 14.51
C ARG A 227 4.59 -1.01 14.10
N ALA A 228 5.39 -0.55 15.06
CA ALA A 228 6.79 -0.22 14.84
C ALA A 228 7.62 -1.51 14.80
N ASP A 229 7.37 -2.41 15.74
CA ASP A 229 8.01 -3.72 15.84
C ASP A 229 7.70 -4.56 14.59
N ALA A 230 6.42 -4.66 14.20
CA ALA A 230 6.00 -5.39 12.99
C ALA A 230 6.66 -4.84 11.71
N TYR A 231 6.81 -3.51 11.61
CA TYR A 231 7.54 -2.90 10.49
C TYR A 231 9.02 -3.30 10.50
N MET A 232 9.65 -3.26 11.68
CA MET A 232 11.06 -3.61 11.80
C MET A 232 11.30 -5.12 11.61
N GLU A 233 10.33 -5.98 11.92
CA GLU A 233 10.36 -7.40 11.57
C GLU A 233 10.38 -7.61 10.04
N ALA A 234 9.52 -6.91 9.30
CA ALA A 234 9.56 -6.93 7.84
C ALA A 234 10.89 -6.42 7.27
N VAL A 235 11.46 -5.35 7.85
CA VAL A 235 12.79 -4.85 7.47
C VAL A 235 13.89 -5.89 7.74
N LYS A 236 13.89 -6.51 8.92
CA LYS A 236 14.85 -7.57 9.26
C LYS A 236 14.77 -8.75 8.30
N PHE A 237 13.55 -9.15 7.91
CA PHE A 237 13.33 -10.19 6.91
C PHE A 237 13.89 -9.80 5.54
N MET A 238 13.71 -8.55 5.10
CA MET A 238 14.29 -8.07 3.84
C MET A 238 15.82 -8.01 3.87
N ASP A 239 16.41 -7.62 5.00
CA ASP A 239 17.86 -7.54 5.17
C ASP A 239 18.51 -8.94 5.29
N ASN A 240 17.77 -9.93 5.79
CA ASN A 240 18.24 -11.30 6.00
C ASN A 240 17.17 -12.30 5.52
N PRO A 241 16.93 -12.41 4.20
CA PRO A 241 15.93 -13.32 3.69
C PRO A 241 16.37 -14.78 3.86
N PRO A 242 15.44 -15.75 3.94
CA PRO A 242 15.76 -17.17 3.95
C PRO A 242 16.58 -17.59 2.72
N GLU A 243 17.31 -18.71 2.83
CA GLU A 243 18.06 -19.26 1.71
C GLU A 243 17.16 -19.49 0.48
N GLY A 244 17.68 -19.14 -0.70
CA GLY A 244 16.94 -19.22 -1.96
C GLY A 244 15.93 -18.09 -2.18
N VAL A 245 15.74 -17.17 -1.23
CA VAL A 245 14.86 -16.00 -1.39
C VAL A 245 15.67 -14.76 -1.76
N ARG A 246 15.32 -14.15 -2.89
CA ARG A 246 15.87 -12.89 -3.37
C ARG A 246 14.90 -11.76 -3.07
N ILE A 247 15.40 -10.71 -2.42
CA ILE A 247 14.64 -9.48 -2.18
C ILE A 247 15.29 -8.33 -2.98
N ARG A 248 14.49 -7.64 -3.81
CA ARG A 248 14.90 -6.42 -4.50
C ARG A 248 14.14 -5.23 -3.95
N GLU A 249 14.85 -4.28 -3.34
CA GLU A 249 14.23 -3.07 -2.78
C GLU A 249 14.29 -1.91 -3.79
N ILE A 250 13.14 -1.27 -4.02
CA ILE A 250 13.05 0.03 -4.71
C ILE A 250 12.58 1.04 -3.66
N SER A 251 13.49 1.91 -3.21
CA SER A 251 13.20 2.91 -2.19
C SER A 251 13.71 4.30 -2.59
N PRO A 252 13.09 5.37 -2.08
CA PRO A 252 13.57 6.71 -2.32
C PRO A 252 14.88 6.94 -1.56
N PRO A 253 15.86 7.68 -2.11
CA PRO A 253 17.15 7.92 -1.43
C PRO A 253 16.97 8.78 -0.16
N ARG A 254 15.97 9.65 -0.15
CA ARG A 254 15.56 10.47 1.00
C ARG A 254 14.05 10.66 0.97
N MET A 255 13.44 10.88 2.13
CA MET A 255 12.02 11.17 2.21
C MET A 255 11.78 12.65 2.51
N SER A 256 11.36 13.40 1.49
CA SER A 256 10.94 14.80 1.59
C SER A 256 9.44 14.96 1.92
N VAL A 257 8.65 13.89 1.76
CA VAL A 257 7.18 13.93 1.84
C VAL A 257 6.66 13.27 3.13
N GLY A 258 5.79 13.98 3.85
CA GLY A 258 5.01 13.44 4.96
C GLY A 258 3.78 12.65 4.49
N ARG A 259 3.12 11.90 5.39
CA ARG A 259 1.91 11.10 5.04
C ARG A 259 0.74 11.95 4.52
N THR A 260 0.68 13.22 4.90
CA THR A 260 -0.40 14.19 4.58
C THR A 260 0.15 15.43 3.88
N CYS A 261 1.30 15.30 3.19
CA CYS A 261 1.92 16.42 2.46
C CYS A 261 0.96 17.00 1.43
N ARG A 262 0.98 18.32 1.25
CA ARG A 262 0.21 19.02 0.22
C ARG A 262 1.05 19.88 -0.72
N ASP A 263 2.36 19.88 -0.51
CA ASP A 263 3.28 20.65 -1.32
C ASP A 263 3.45 19.95 -2.67
N ILE A 264 2.94 20.58 -3.73
CA ILE A 264 2.93 20.02 -5.08
C ILE A 264 4.36 19.86 -5.63
N GLU A 265 5.29 20.74 -5.27
CA GLU A 265 6.68 20.66 -5.73
C GLU A 265 7.39 19.46 -5.10
N LEU A 266 7.21 19.24 -3.79
CA LEU A 266 7.74 18.06 -3.11
C LEU A 266 7.13 16.76 -3.62
N LEU A 267 5.84 16.78 -3.95
CA LEU A 267 5.14 15.62 -4.54
C LEU A 267 5.67 15.30 -5.94
N ASN A 268 5.85 16.31 -6.79
CA ASN A 268 6.39 16.17 -8.14
C ASN A 268 7.84 15.70 -8.13
N ASP A 269 8.69 16.26 -7.26
CA ASP A 269 10.07 15.79 -7.07
C ASP A 269 10.11 14.31 -6.65
N LEU A 270 9.29 13.91 -5.67
CA LEU A 270 9.27 12.53 -5.21
C LEU A 270 8.72 11.57 -6.27
N TYR A 271 7.73 11.99 -7.07
CA TYR A 271 7.22 11.25 -8.21
C TYR A 271 8.30 11.02 -9.28
N ALA A 272 9.02 12.09 -9.66
CA ALA A 272 10.11 12.02 -10.63
C ALA A 272 11.24 11.09 -10.17
N ARG A 273 11.59 11.12 -8.87
CA ARG A 273 12.53 10.15 -8.28
C ARG A 273 12.02 8.71 -8.40
N GLY A 274 10.72 8.50 -8.22
CA GLY A 274 10.05 7.21 -8.42
C GLY A 274 10.18 6.71 -9.85
N ILE A 275 9.90 7.56 -10.84
CA ILE A 275 10.08 7.26 -12.27
C ILE A 275 11.52 6.83 -12.55
N ALA A 276 12.49 7.63 -12.10
CA ALA A 276 13.91 7.34 -12.33
C ALA A 276 14.35 6.02 -11.66
N ALA A 277 13.83 5.73 -10.46
CA ALA A 277 14.13 4.49 -9.75
C ALA A 277 13.53 3.26 -10.46
N GLY A 278 12.29 3.34 -10.92
CA GLY A 278 11.65 2.24 -11.64
C GLY A 278 12.25 2.02 -13.03
N MET A 279 12.66 3.08 -13.75
CA MET A 279 13.40 2.95 -15.02
C MET A 279 14.75 2.24 -14.81
N ARG A 280 15.51 2.61 -13.79
CA ARG A 280 16.78 1.92 -13.46
C ARG A 280 16.54 0.45 -13.14
N HIS A 281 15.49 0.13 -12.39
CA HIS A 281 15.15 -1.24 -12.04
C HIS A 281 14.71 -2.07 -13.25
N ALA A 282 13.86 -1.51 -14.13
CA ALA A 282 13.37 -2.18 -15.32
C ALA A 282 14.44 -2.32 -16.42
N GLY A 283 15.35 -1.34 -16.52
CA GLY A 283 16.43 -1.31 -17.51
C GLY A 283 17.68 -2.08 -17.12
N GLY A 284 17.89 -2.36 -15.83
CA GLY A 284 19.02 -3.16 -15.33
C GLY A 284 18.86 -4.67 -15.51
N LYS A 285 18.30 -5.11 -16.66
CA LYS A 285 18.43 -6.50 -17.10
C LYS A 285 19.89 -6.86 -17.30
#